data_AF-A0A1J5AZA1-F1
#
_entry.id   AF-A0A1J5AZA1-F1
#
_cell.length_a   1.000
_cell.length_b   1.000
_cell.length_c   1.000
_cell.angle_alpha   90.00
_cell.angle_beta   90.00
_cell.angle_gamma   90.00
#
_symmetry.space_group_name_H-M   'P 1'
#
loop_
_entity.id
_entity.type
_entity.pdbx_description
1 polymer ?
#
loop_
_entity_poly.entity_id
_entity_poly.type
_entity_poly.pdbx_seq_one_letter_code
_entity_poly.pdbx_strand_id
1 'polypeptide(L)'
;MNNFNSPFGNQAPKDILKRFYSLNKILVYILLGSLLTLILLHGTFFNIFYTVYLIYFGGVIFKQYFKDDKLIKTFILSGFFGSILSYLIFKENFHVQQLIIAFIGSGAISLITSAATFSPNASIQLALFGNVKLKWVALILIGLDILTINPSSPDARLTDIGGVIYGFLNIYLFNRSANSFKFKMPSFFGRPKPYYKRPSNKKPFTRSQTIEKDEDFNARKKSEQESIDKILDKIKKSGYDTLSAEEKRKLFDQSRN
;
A
#
# COMPACT_ATOMS: atom_id res chain seq x y z
N MET A 1 -0.14 24.16 37.41
CA MET A 1 0.70 24.31 36.20
C MET A 1 1.00 22.91 35.68
N ASN A 2 0.27 22.48 34.65
CA ASN A 2 0.35 21.11 34.14
C ASN A 2 1.57 20.93 33.23
N ASN A 3 2.28 19.85 33.51
CA ASN A 3 3.53 19.43 32.91
C ASN A 3 3.30 18.99 31.45
N PHE A 4 3.65 19.85 30.49
CA PHE A 4 3.74 19.46 29.08
C PHE A 4 5.04 18.67 28.87
N ASN A 5 4.98 17.36 29.13
CA ASN A 5 5.97 16.43 28.61
C ASN A 5 5.82 16.37 27.07
N SER A 6 6.50 17.28 26.38
CA SER A 6 6.68 17.16 24.94
C SER A 6 7.57 15.93 24.67
N PRO A 7 7.25 15.08 23.68
CA PRO A 7 8.12 13.97 23.26
C PRO A 7 9.38 14.47 22.53
N PHE A 8 9.60 15.79 22.51
CA PHE A 8 10.69 16.51 21.86
C PHE A 8 11.64 17.12 22.90
N GLY A 9 11.88 16.42 24.01
CA GLY A 9 12.93 16.80 24.95
C GLY A 9 14.29 16.87 24.26
N ASN A 10 14.90 18.06 24.24
CA ASN A 10 16.32 18.36 23.99
C ASN A 10 17.11 17.36 23.13
N GLN A 11 16.72 17.17 21.85
CA GLN A 11 17.55 16.46 20.87
C GLN A 11 18.28 17.47 19.99
N ALA A 12 19.59 17.27 19.77
CA ALA A 12 20.34 18.15 18.89
C ALA A 12 19.78 18.08 17.46
N PRO A 13 19.83 19.16 16.66
CA PRO A 13 19.29 19.17 15.29
C PRO A 13 19.84 18.03 14.41
N LYS A 14 21.09 17.64 14.65
CA LYS A 14 21.76 16.51 13.99
C LYS A 14 21.08 15.17 14.30
N ASP A 15 20.58 14.97 15.50
CA ASP A 15 19.91 13.73 15.93
C ASP A 15 18.52 13.60 15.30
N ILE A 16 17.80 14.72 15.17
CA ILE A 16 16.49 14.77 14.51
C ILE A 16 16.64 14.42 13.03
N LEU A 17 17.62 15.00 12.34
CA LEU A 17 17.89 14.71 10.93
C LEU A 17 18.33 13.26 10.72
N LYS A 18 19.23 12.75 11.58
CA LYS A 18 19.70 11.37 11.50
C LYS A 18 18.55 10.37 11.74
N ARG A 19 17.66 10.67 12.67
CA ARG A 19 16.47 9.86 12.96
C ARG A 19 15.43 9.93 11.86
N PHE A 20 15.19 11.11 11.28
CA PHE A 20 14.30 11.24 10.13
C PHE A 20 14.83 10.43 8.93
N TYR A 21 16.13 10.56 8.64
CA TYR A 21 16.76 9.82 7.55
C TYR A 21 16.72 8.31 7.78
N SER A 22 17.02 7.84 8.99
CA SER A 22 17.00 6.40 9.29
C SER A 22 15.60 5.81 9.14
N LEU A 23 14.57 6.56 9.52
CA LEU A 23 13.17 6.15 9.37
C LEU A 23 12.66 6.28 7.94
N ASN A 24 13.17 7.22 7.14
CA ASN A 24 12.66 7.57 5.81
C ASN A 24 13.63 7.37 4.66
N LYS A 25 14.60 6.46 4.84
CA LYS A 25 15.68 6.22 3.87
C LYS A 25 15.20 6.04 2.42
N ILE A 26 14.19 5.21 2.20
CA ILE A 26 13.64 4.95 0.85
C ILE A 26 12.96 6.19 0.27
N LEU A 27 12.19 6.92 1.07
CA LEU A 27 11.57 8.17 0.65
C LEU A 27 12.62 9.21 0.25
N VAL A 28 13.71 9.33 1.03
CA VAL A 28 14.81 10.24 0.73
C VAL A 28 15.50 9.87 -0.58
N TYR A 29 15.69 8.57 -0.87
CA TYR A 29 16.24 8.14 -2.15
C TYR A 29 15.35 8.46 -3.34
N ILE A 30 14.03 8.26 -3.21
CA ILE A 30 13.07 8.64 -4.24
C ILE A 30 13.14 10.15 -4.46
N LEU A 31 13.11 10.95 -3.40
CA LEU A 31 13.18 12.41 -3.46
C LEU A 31 14.46 12.90 -4.16
N LEU A 32 15.64 12.41 -3.76
CA LEU A 32 16.91 12.79 -4.35
C LEU A 32 17.02 12.35 -5.82
N GLY A 33 16.61 11.12 -6.13
CA GLY A 33 16.62 10.60 -7.50
C GLY A 33 15.69 11.39 -8.42
N SER A 34 14.48 11.70 -7.96
CA SER A 34 13.52 12.52 -8.69
C SER A 34 14.02 13.94 -8.89
N LEU A 35 14.53 14.60 -7.85
CA LEU A 35 15.08 15.95 -7.94
C LEU A 35 16.22 16.03 -8.97
N LEU A 36 17.20 15.12 -8.87
CA LEU A 36 18.34 15.10 -9.79
C LEU A 36 17.88 14.90 -11.24
N THR A 37 16.98 13.94 -11.45
CA THR A 37 16.45 13.63 -12.79
C THR A 37 15.70 14.83 -13.38
N LEU A 38 14.87 15.50 -12.59
CA LEU A 38 14.10 16.65 -13.06
C LEU A 38 14.98 17.87 -13.40
N ILE A 39 16.06 18.09 -12.63
CA ILE A 39 17.04 19.14 -12.93
C ILE A 39 17.77 18.83 -14.25
N LEU A 40 18.21 17.58 -14.46
CA LEU A 40 18.88 17.16 -15.69
C LEU A 40 17.99 17.29 -16.93
N LEU A 41 16.69 17.03 -16.77
CA LEU A 41 15.69 17.18 -17.82
C LEU A 41 15.22 18.63 -18.02
N HIS A 42 15.84 19.60 -17.34
CA HIS A 42 15.51 21.03 -17.45
C HIS A 42 14.01 21.30 -17.21
N GLY A 43 13.42 20.64 -16.22
CA GLY A 43 12.05 20.94 -15.79
C GLY A 43 11.91 22.39 -15.36
N THR A 44 10.72 22.98 -15.56
CA THR A 44 10.46 24.34 -15.08
C THR A 44 10.57 24.39 -13.55
N PHE A 45 11.05 25.51 -13.00
CA PHE A 45 11.26 25.67 -11.56
C PHE A 45 10.03 25.24 -10.73
N PHE A 46 8.84 25.72 -11.12
CA PHE A 46 7.59 25.38 -10.44
C PHE A 46 7.25 23.89 -10.53
N ASN A 47 7.52 23.23 -11.66
CA ASN A 47 7.27 21.79 -11.81
C ASN A 47 8.20 20.97 -10.89
N ILE A 48 9.49 21.34 -10.82
CA ILE A 48 10.45 20.67 -9.94
C ILE A 48 10.04 20.85 -8.48
N PHE A 49 9.77 22.10 -8.08
CA PHE A 49 9.37 22.43 -6.72
C PHE A 49 8.10 21.68 -6.29
N TYR A 50 7.06 21.74 -7.13
CA TYR A 50 5.79 21.10 -6.86
C TYR A 50 5.92 19.58 -6.75
N THR A 51 6.59 18.95 -7.71
CA THR A 51 6.78 17.48 -7.72
C THR A 51 7.55 17.01 -6.49
N VAL A 52 8.65 17.67 -6.15
CA VAL A 52 9.45 17.32 -4.97
C VAL A 52 8.67 17.53 -3.69
N TYR A 53 7.88 18.61 -3.60
CA TYR A 53 6.98 18.85 -2.49
C TYR A 53 5.95 17.72 -2.35
N LEU A 54 5.30 17.30 -3.44
CA LEU A 54 4.35 16.19 -3.43
C LEU A 54 4.98 14.87 -2.99
N ILE A 55 6.18 14.56 -3.48
CA ILE A 55 6.92 13.34 -3.06
C ILE A 55 7.17 13.39 -1.56
N TYR A 56 7.71 14.50 -1.05
CA TYR A 56 8.02 14.64 0.37
C TYR A 56 6.75 14.56 1.23
N PHE A 57 5.79 15.44 0.98
CA PHE A 57 4.58 15.57 1.77
C PHE A 57 3.71 14.32 1.67
N GLY A 58 3.47 13.85 0.45
CA GLY A 58 2.73 12.62 0.18
C GLY A 58 3.41 11.38 0.71
N GLY A 59 4.73 11.27 0.56
CA GLY A 59 5.49 10.16 1.11
C GLY A 59 5.44 10.10 2.63
N VAL A 60 5.59 11.23 3.31
CA VAL A 60 5.47 11.30 4.78
C VAL A 60 4.10 10.85 5.25
N ILE A 61 3.02 11.33 4.61
CA ILE A 61 1.64 10.94 4.96
C ILE A 61 1.40 9.46 4.64
N PHE A 62 1.80 9.01 3.45
CA PHE A 62 1.62 7.63 3.01
C PHE A 62 2.27 6.64 3.98
N LYS A 63 3.45 6.98 4.51
CA LYS A 63 4.17 6.17 5.50
C LYS A 63 3.51 6.08 6.87
N GLN A 64 2.56 6.94 7.19
CA GLN A 64 1.76 6.80 8.41
C GLN A 64 0.83 5.58 8.33
N TYR A 65 0.45 5.18 7.12
CA TYR A 65 -0.50 4.08 6.88
C TYR A 65 0.16 2.82 6.32
N PHE A 66 1.28 2.97 5.59
CA PHE A 66 1.89 1.88 4.84
C PHE A 66 3.39 1.75 5.08
N LYS A 67 3.90 0.53 4.90
CA LYS A 67 5.33 0.23 4.98
C LYS A 67 6.09 0.69 3.73
N ASP A 68 7.41 0.81 3.87
CA ASP A 68 8.31 1.24 2.80
C ASP A 68 8.19 0.41 1.51
N ASP A 69 7.99 -0.91 1.63
CA ASP A 69 7.79 -1.79 0.46
C ASP A 69 6.58 -1.37 -0.39
N LYS A 70 5.52 -0.89 0.25
CA LYS A 70 4.32 -0.43 -0.48
C LYS A 70 4.52 0.96 -1.05
N LEU A 71 5.34 1.80 -0.40
CA LEU A 71 5.70 3.12 -0.91
C LEU A 71 6.44 3.01 -2.24
N ILE A 72 7.54 2.23 -2.28
CA ILE A 72 8.33 2.07 -3.52
C ILE A 72 7.52 1.42 -4.64
N LYS A 73 6.69 0.41 -4.32
CA LYS A 73 5.81 -0.24 -5.30
C LYS A 73 4.77 0.73 -5.86
N THR A 74 4.11 1.50 -4.99
CA THR A 74 3.08 2.45 -5.41
C THR A 74 3.69 3.53 -6.29
N PHE A 75 4.84 4.09 -5.90
CA PHE A 75 5.54 5.10 -6.68
C PHE A 75 5.97 4.59 -8.07
N ILE A 76 6.60 3.42 -8.13
CA ILE A 76 7.09 2.87 -9.41
C ILE A 76 5.94 2.44 -10.33
N LEU A 77 4.93 1.73 -9.79
CA LEU A 77 3.83 1.21 -10.61
C LEU A 77 2.93 2.33 -11.12
N SER A 78 2.63 3.33 -10.29
CA SER A 78 1.90 4.52 -10.74
C SER A 78 2.71 5.32 -11.76
N GLY A 79 4.03 5.44 -11.58
CA GLY A 79 4.90 6.08 -12.55
C GLY A 79 4.82 5.41 -13.92
N PHE A 80 4.96 4.08 -13.98
CA PHE A 80 4.79 3.35 -15.23
C PHE A 80 3.39 3.51 -15.82
N PHE A 81 2.35 3.43 -14.99
CA PHE A 81 0.97 3.60 -15.44
C PHE A 81 0.74 4.98 -16.05
N GLY A 82 1.25 6.03 -15.40
CA GLY A 82 1.19 7.41 -15.89
C GLY A 82 1.98 7.63 -17.17
N SER A 83 3.20 7.10 -17.27
CA SER A 83 4.00 7.15 -18.50
C SER A 83 3.32 6.42 -19.66
N ILE A 84 2.72 5.26 -19.42
CA ILE A 84 1.97 4.52 -20.46
C ILE A 84 0.76 5.34 -20.89
N LEU A 85 0.01 5.91 -19.94
CA LEU A 85 -1.14 6.76 -20.26
C LEU A 85 -0.72 8.01 -21.05
N SER A 86 0.39 8.65 -20.66
CA SER A 86 1.00 9.76 -21.39
C SER A 86 1.36 9.38 -22.82
N TYR A 87 1.96 8.21 -23.03
CA TYR A 87 2.31 7.74 -24.36
C TYR A 87 1.08 7.56 -25.25
N LEU A 88 -0.02 7.04 -24.70
CA LEU A 88 -1.25 6.83 -25.44
C LEU A 88 -1.94 8.16 -25.81
N ILE A 89 -1.88 9.16 -24.94
CA ILE A 89 -2.50 10.47 -25.17
C ILE A 89 -1.69 11.31 -26.15
N PHE A 90 -0.37 11.37 -26.00
CA PHE A 90 0.51 12.29 -26.74
C PHE A 90 1.35 11.58 -27.81
N LYS A 91 0.81 10.51 -28.40
CA LYS A 91 1.52 9.61 -29.33
C LYS A 91 2.25 10.36 -30.45
N GLU A 92 1.70 11.46 -30.95
CA GLU A 92 2.25 12.24 -32.07
C GLU A 92 3.37 13.22 -31.69
N ASN A 93 3.46 13.64 -30.41
CA ASN A 93 4.44 14.64 -29.92
C ASN A 93 5.44 14.02 -28.93
N PHE A 94 5.79 12.76 -29.16
CA PHE A 94 6.47 11.92 -28.19
C PHE A 94 7.94 12.26 -27.99
N HIS A 95 8.32 12.59 -26.75
CA HIS A 95 9.70 12.74 -26.32
C HIS A 95 9.99 11.90 -25.07
N VAL A 96 11.13 11.21 -25.04
CA VAL A 96 11.55 10.37 -23.88
C VAL A 96 11.57 11.18 -22.58
N GLN A 97 11.94 12.45 -22.65
CA GLN A 97 11.96 13.35 -21.50
C GLN A 97 10.58 13.49 -20.85
N GLN A 98 9.51 13.60 -21.67
CA GLN A 98 8.13 13.73 -21.17
C GLN A 98 7.67 12.47 -20.44
N LEU A 99 8.08 11.28 -20.89
CA LEU A 99 7.76 10.03 -20.19
C LEU A 99 8.37 9.96 -18.79
N ILE A 100 9.61 10.44 -18.64
CA ILE A 100 10.31 10.41 -17.35
C ILE A 100 9.68 11.44 -16.40
N ILE A 101 9.33 12.62 -16.90
CA ILE A 101 8.62 13.62 -16.08
C ILE A 101 7.24 13.07 -15.67
N ALA A 102 6.50 12.46 -16.59
CA ALA A 102 5.22 11.80 -16.32
C ALA A 102 5.35 10.67 -15.29
N PHE A 103 6.43 9.88 -15.37
CA PHE A 103 6.72 8.82 -14.42
C PHE A 103 6.84 9.38 -13.00
N ILE A 104 7.64 10.44 -12.84
CA ILE A 104 7.92 11.04 -11.54
C ILE A 104 6.67 11.73 -10.99
N GLY A 105 5.97 12.52 -11.81
CA GLY A 105 4.77 13.25 -11.41
C GLY A 105 3.62 12.32 -10.99
N SER A 106 3.35 11.30 -11.80
CA SER A 106 2.36 10.26 -11.47
C SER A 106 2.74 9.50 -10.20
N GLY A 107 4.03 9.19 -10.04
CA GLY A 107 4.60 8.63 -8.82
C GLY A 107 4.28 9.50 -7.60
N ALA A 108 4.53 10.81 -7.70
CA ALA A 108 4.37 11.77 -6.62
C ALA A 108 2.90 11.91 -6.17
N ILE A 109 1.99 12.20 -7.11
CA ILE A 109 0.57 12.46 -6.79
C ILE A 109 -0.15 11.19 -6.31
N SER A 110 0.29 10.00 -6.76
CA SER A 110 -0.28 8.73 -6.32
C SER A 110 -0.11 8.49 -4.81
N LEU A 111 0.99 8.96 -4.20
CA LEU A 111 1.24 8.78 -2.77
C LEU A 111 0.19 9.50 -1.93
N ILE A 112 -0.11 10.76 -2.26
CA ILE A 112 -1.16 11.53 -1.58
C ILE A 112 -2.52 10.91 -1.86
N THR A 113 -2.81 10.60 -3.13
CA THR A 113 -4.11 10.07 -3.53
C THR A 113 -4.41 8.73 -2.87
N SER A 114 -3.42 7.82 -2.80
CA SER A 114 -3.55 6.56 -2.07
C SER A 114 -3.78 6.79 -0.58
N ALA A 115 -3.02 7.69 0.06
CA ALA A 115 -3.23 7.96 1.49
C ALA A 115 -4.63 8.54 1.76
N ALA A 116 -5.09 9.47 0.92
CA ALA A 116 -6.40 10.08 1.02
C ALA A 116 -7.54 9.09 0.73
N THR A 117 -7.32 8.15 -0.19
CA THR A 117 -8.29 7.08 -0.47
C THR A 117 -8.38 6.10 0.70
N PHE A 118 -7.25 5.82 1.37
CA PHE A 118 -7.23 4.91 2.51
C PHE A 118 -7.87 5.51 3.76
N SER A 119 -7.56 6.76 4.07
CA SER A 119 -8.11 7.46 5.24
C SER A 119 -8.57 8.88 4.89
N PRO A 120 -9.74 9.03 4.23
CA PRO A 120 -10.20 10.34 3.74
C PRO A 120 -10.53 11.34 4.87
N ASN A 121 -10.94 10.83 6.04
CA ASN A 121 -11.30 11.64 7.19
C ASN A 121 -10.14 11.87 8.17
N ALA A 122 -8.93 11.38 7.87
CA ALA A 122 -7.76 11.67 8.68
C ALA A 122 -7.47 13.17 8.72
N SER A 123 -7.23 13.70 9.91
CA SER A 123 -6.82 15.09 10.11
C SER A 123 -5.30 15.18 10.08
N ILE A 124 -4.79 16.07 9.22
CA ILE A 124 -3.39 16.45 9.16
C ILE A 124 -3.26 17.91 9.55
N GLN A 125 -2.27 18.19 10.37
CA GLN A 125 -1.95 19.55 10.79
C GLN A 125 -1.05 20.19 9.73
N LEU A 126 -1.61 21.10 8.94
CA LEU A 126 -0.87 21.95 8.02
C LEU A 126 -0.31 23.14 8.79
N ALA A 127 0.94 23.52 8.51
CA ALA A 127 1.61 24.62 9.19
C ALA A 127 0.87 25.96 9.07
N LEU A 128 0.17 26.20 7.95
CA LEU A 128 -0.52 27.46 7.65
C LEU A 128 -2.03 27.44 7.96
N PHE A 129 -2.69 26.28 7.84
CA PHE A 129 -4.16 26.18 7.85
C PHE A 129 -4.70 25.37 9.04
N GLY A 130 -3.84 24.83 9.90
CA GLY A 130 -4.24 24.01 11.02
C GLY A 130 -4.73 22.62 10.60
N ASN A 131 -5.71 22.07 11.30
CA ASN A 131 -6.20 20.70 11.07
C ASN A 131 -7.13 20.64 9.85
N VAL A 132 -6.66 20.03 8.78
CA VAL A 132 -7.43 19.82 7.54
C VAL A 132 -7.61 18.33 7.29
N LYS A 133 -8.77 17.93 6.75
CA LYS A 133 -9.00 16.52 6.38
C LYS A 133 -8.21 16.18 5.11
N LEU A 134 -7.58 15.01 5.09
CA LEU A 134 -6.72 14.55 4.00
C LEU A 134 -7.42 14.53 2.63
N LYS A 135 -8.73 14.20 2.60
CA LYS A 135 -9.53 14.26 1.37
C LYS A 135 -9.54 15.64 0.71
N TRP A 136 -9.60 16.71 1.49
CA TRP A 136 -9.64 18.08 0.96
C TRP A 136 -8.28 18.48 0.39
N VAL A 137 -7.21 18.06 1.06
CA VAL A 137 -5.85 18.29 0.57
C VAL A 137 -5.64 17.59 -0.77
N ALA A 138 -6.03 16.32 -0.88
CA ALA A 138 -5.93 15.58 -2.14
C ALA A 138 -6.79 16.22 -3.25
N LEU A 139 -8.04 16.60 -2.96
CA LEU A 139 -8.91 17.24 -3.95
C LEU A 139 -8.36 18.59 -4.44
N ILE A 140 -7.79 19.40 -3.56
CA ILE A 140 -7.17 20.68 -3.94
C ILE A 140 -5.95 20.44 -4.84
N LEU A 141 -5.09 19.48 -4.50
CA LEU A 141 -3.90 19.17 -5.30
C LEU A 141 -4.26 18.62 -6.68
N ILE A 142 -5.23 17.69 -6.75
CA ILE A 142 -5.76 17.18 -8.02
C ILE A 142 -6.41 18.30 -8.83
N GLY A 143 -7.16 19.19 -8.18
CA GLY A 143 -7.75 20.36 -8.83
C GLY A 143 -6.68 21.31 -9.38
N LEU A 144 -5.59 21.52 -8.65
CA LEU A 144 -4.46 22.33 -9.07
C LEU A 144 -3.74 21.70 -10.27
N ASP A 145 -3.53 20.38 -10.27
CA ASP A 145 -2.98 19.66 -11.43
C ASP A 145 -3.84 19.92 -12.67
N ILE A 146 -5.16 19.79 -12.54
CA ILE A 146 -6.10 20.00 -13.66
C ILE A 146 -6.08 21.45 -14.16
N LEU A 147 -6.16 22.42 -13.26
CA LEU A 147 -6.21 23.85 -13.61
C LEU A 147 -4.93 24.34 -14.28
N THR A 148 -3.81 23.71 -13.98
CA THR A 148 -2.53 24.10 -14.54
C THR A 148 -2.22 23.37 -15.84
N ILE A 149 -3.06 22.45 -16.34
CA ILE A 149 -2.85 21.82 -17.65
C ILE A 149 -2.82 22.89 -18.74
N ASN A 150 -1.73 22.97 -19.49
CA ASN A 150 -1.68 23.79 -20.69
C ASN A 150 -2.09 22.95 -21.92
N PRO A 151 -3.20 23.28 -22.62
CA PRO A 151 -3.65 22.53 -23.80
C PRO A 151 -2.72 22.68 -25.01
N SER A 152 -1.86 23.69 -25.03
CA SER A 152 -0.95 23.99 -26.14
C SER A 152 0.42 23.31 -26.00
N SER A 153 0.62 22.47 -24.97
CA SER A 153 1.88 21.74 -24.76
C SER A 153 1.58 20.32 -24.28
N PRO A 154 2.41 19.31 -24.62
CA PRO A 154 2.37 18.00 -24.00
C PRO A 154 2.81 18.14 -22.54
N ASP A 155 1.89 18.61 -21.69
CA ASP A 155 2.19 19.03 -20.35
C ASP A 155 2.18 17.80 -19.43
N ALA A 156 3.24 17.63 -18.65
CA ALA A 156 3.36 16.50 -17.73
C ALA A 156 2.19 16.42 -16.74
N ARG A 157 1.48 17.54 -16.49
CA ARG A 157 0.37 17.59 -15.53
C ARG A 157 -0.88 16.83 -15.96
N LEU A 158 -1.12 16.68 -17.27
CA LEU A 158 -2.21 15.79 -17.73
C LEU A 158 -1.90 14.33 -17.39
N THR A 159 -0.62 13.98 -17.35
CA THR A 159 -0.16 12.61 -17.10
C THR A 159 -0.27 12.23 -15.64
N ASP A 160 -0.22 13.21 -14.73
CA ASP A 160 -0.38 13.03 -13.28
C ASP A 160 -1.75 12.44 -12.92
N ILE A 161 -2.77 12.63 -13.79
CA ILE A 161 -4.07 11.96 -13.68
C ILE A 161 -3.90 10.43 -13.64
N GLY A 162 -2.92 9.87 -14.34
CA GLY A 162 -2.59 8.45 -14.27
C GLY A 162 -2.17 8.02 -12.85
N GLY A 163 -1.39 8.85 -12.17
CA GLY A 163 -1.02 8.66 -10.76
C GLY A 163 -2.22 8.74 -9.82
N VAL A 164 -3.15 9.67 -10.05
CA VAL A 164 -4.40 9.81 -9.29
C VAL A 164 -5.27 8.56 -9.45
N ILE A 165 -5.52 8.15 -10.69
CA ILE A 165 -6.31 6.96 -11.03
C ILE A 165 -5.68 5.72 -10.38
N TYR A 166 -4.37 5.52 -10.57
CA TYR A 166 -3.67 4.38 -10.00
C TYR A 166 -3.71 4.41 -8.46
N GLY A 167 -3.47 5.57 -7.85
CA GLY A 167 -3.46 5.74 -6.41
C GLY A 167 -4.79 5.38 -5.76
N PHE A 168 -5.91 5.77 -6.40
CA PHE A 168 -7.24 5.39 -5.99
C PHE A 168 -7.51 3.89 -6.20
N LEU A 169 -7.26 3.36 -7.40
CA LEU A 169 -7.51 1.97 -7.75
C LEU A 169 -6.71 1.00 -6.89
N ASN A 170 -5.43 1.28 -6.64
CA ASN A 170 -4.55 0.45 -5.82
C ASN A 170 -5.12 0.25 -4.41
N ILE A 171 -5.67 1.31 -3.80
CA ILE A 171 -6.27 1.23 -2.47
C ILE A 171 -7.67 0.61 -2.51
N TYR A 172 -8.48 0.95 -3.50
CA TYR A 172 -9.80 0.35 -3.69
C TYR A 172 -9.70 -1.17 -3.85
N LEU A 173 -8.77 -1.64 -4.70
CA LEU A 173 -8.49 -3.05 -4.90
C LEU A 173 -7.87 -3.70 -3.66
N PHE A 174 -6.98 -3.01 -2.95
CA PHE A 174 -6.40 -3.50 -1.69
C PHE A 174 -7.48 -3.74 -0.62
N ASN A 175 -8.40 -2.81 -0.44
CA ASN A 175 -9.49 -2.94 0.53
C ASN A 175 -10.49 -4.05 0.14
N ARG A 176 -10.70 -4.27 -1.17
CA ARG A 176 -11.54 -5.38 -1.68
C ARG A 176 -10.82 -6.73 -1.62
N SER A 177 -9.50 -6.75 -1.86
CA SER A 177 -8.63 -7.93 -1.78
C SER A 177 -8.54 -8.50 -0.36
N ALA A 178 -8.51 -7.62 0.65
CA ALA A 178 -8.60 -8.01 2.06
C ALA A 178 -9.87 -8.83 2.37
N ASN A 179 -10.94 -8.65 1.58
CA ASN A 179 -12.15 -9.45 1.69
C ASN A 179 -12.31 -10.57 0.64
N SER A 180 -11.65 -10.56 -0.53
CA SER A 180 -11.93 -11.61 -1.55
C SER A 180 -10.90 -11.95 -2.63
N PHE A 181 -9.70 -11.34 -2.74
CA PHE A 181 -8.86 -11.67 -3.92
C PHE A 181 -7.35 -11.52 -3.70
N LYS A 182 -6.65 -12.63 -3.42
CA LYS A 182 -5.18 -12.68 -3.32
C LYS A 182 -4.55 -12.64 -4.72
N PHE A 183 -4.44 -11.45 -5.31
CA PHE A 183 -3.61 -11.26 -6.50
C PHE A 183 -2.13 -11.31 -6.10
N LYS A 184 -1.46 -12.44 -6.37
CA LYS A 184 -0.01 -12.58 -6.19
C LYS A 184 0.70 -11.95 -7.39
N MET A 185 1.23 -10.74 -7.20
CA MET A 185 2.19 -10.14 -8.15
C MET A 185 3.53 -10.90 -8.11
N PRO A 186 4.20 -11.08 -9.26
CA PRO A 186 5.56 -11.62 -9.29
C PRO A 186 6.53 -10.69 -8.56
N SER A 187 7.33 -11.28 -7.66
CA SER A 187 8.29 -10.56 -6.82
C SER A 187 9.55 -10.19 -7.63
N PHE A 188 9.55 -9.04 -8.29
CA PHE A 188 10.74 -8.53 -8.99
C PHE A 188 11.90 -8.11 -8.06
N PHE A 189 11.67 -7.98 -6.76
CA PHE A 189 12.68 -7.56 -5.76
C PHE A 189 12.85 -8.58 -4.62
N GLY A 190 12.74 -9.87 -4.94
CA GLY A 190 13.04 -10.94 -3.98
C GLY A 190 14.55 -11.05 -3.78
N ARG A 191 15.05 -10.83 -2.55
CA ARG A 191 16.42 -11.17 -2.17
C ARG A 191 16.67 -12.65 -2.55
N PRO A 192 17.77 -13.01 -3.23
CA PRO A 192 18.06 -14.42 -3.51
C PRO A 192 18.18 -15.14 -2.16
N LYS A 193 17.29 -16.11 -1.90
CA LYS A 193 17.37 -16.92 -0.69
C LYS A 193 18.64 -17.78 -0.79
N PRO A 194 19.56 -17.73 0.18
CA PRO A 194 20.73 -18.59 0.14
C PRO A 194 20.28 -20.04 0.31
N TYR A 195 20.64 -20.88 -0.67
CA TYR A 195 20.31 -22.29 -0.73
C TYR A 195 21.25 -23.07 0.20
N TYR A 196 20.98 -23.02 1.51
CA TYR A 196 21.64 -23.91 2.47
C TYR A 196 20.63 -24.92 2.99
N LYS A 197 20.68 -26.14 2.44
CA LYS A 197 20.02 -27.32 2.98
C LYS A 197 20.70 -27.70 4.30
N ARG A 198 20.03 -27.49 5.43
CA ARG A 198 20.37 -28.19 6.68
C ARG A 198 19.93 -29.65 6.55
N PRO A 199 20.81 -30.64 6.79
CA PRO A 199 20.38 -32.03 6.89
C PRO A 199 19.60 -32.21 8.20
N SER A 200 18.30 -32.42 8.09
CA SER A 200 17.44 -32.79 9.23
C SER A 200 17.32 -34.30 9.28
N ASN A 201 18.05 -34.93 10.20
CA ASN A 201 17.83 -36.32 10.60
C ASN A 201 16.41 -36.47 11.17
N LYS A 202 15.47 -36.97 10.37
CA LYS A 202 14.21 -37.54 10.85
C LYS A 202 13.92 -38.82 10.08
N LYS A 203 13.74 -39.89 10.85
CA LYS A 203 13.49 -41.28 10.44
C LYS A 203 12.30 -41.38 9.46
N PRO A 204 12.29 -42.37 8.55
CA PRO A 204 11.22 -42.52 7.58
C PRO A 204 9.96 -43.06 8.28
N PHE A 205 8.91 -42.25 8.34
CA PHE A 205 7.56 -42.74 8.57
C PHE A 205 6.86 -42.77 7.21
N THR A 206 6.72 -43.97 6.67
CA THR A 206 5.95 -44.25 5.48
C THR A 206 4.49 -43.91 5.75
N ARG A 207 3.98 -42.84 5.15
CA ARG A 207 2.53 -42.68 4.98
C ARG A 207 2.27 -42.05 3.63
N SER A 208 1.85 -42.91 2.70
CA SER A 208 1.18 -42.51 1.47
C SER A 208 0.02 -41.57 1.83
N GLN A 209 0.07 -40.34 1.35
CA GLN A 209 -1.09 -39.47 1.28
C GLN A 209 -1.28 -39.07 -0.18
N THR A 210 -2.19 -39.80 -0.79
CA THR A 210 -3.01 -39.43 -1.93
C THR A 210 -3.32 -37.93 -1.91
N ILE A 211 -3.04 -37.27 -3.03
CA ILE A 211 -3.48 -35.91 -3.31
C ILE A 211 -5.01 -35.96 -3.39
N GLU A 212 -5.70 -35.53 -2.33
CA GLU A 212 -7.15 -35.30 -2.36
C GLU A 212 -7.42 -34.14 -3.30
N LYS A 213 -8.35 -34.33 -4.25
CA LYS A 213 -8.85 -33.25 -5.10
C LYS A 213 -9.54 -32.22 -4.21
N ASP A 214 -9.40 -30.93 -4.56
CA ASP A 214 -9.95 -29.80 -3.79
C ASP A 214 -11.47 -29.92 -3.51
N GLU A 215 -12.20 -30.71 -4.31
CA GLU A 215 -13.63 -30.99 -4.11
C GLU A 215 -13.91 -31.91 -2.90
N ASP A 216 -13.08 -32.92 -2.67
CA ASP A 216 -13.25 -33.87 -1.55
C ASP A 216 -12.96 -33.21 -0.20
N PHE A 217 -11.99 -32.29 -0.18
CA PHE A 217 -11.67 -31.48 0.99
C PHE A 217 -12.84 -30.55 1.37
N ASN A 218 -13.46 -29.91 0.38
CA ASN A 218 -14.60 -29.02 0.59
C ASN A 218 -15.84 -29.79 1.06
N ALA A 219 -16.08 -30.99 0.53
CA ALA A 219 -17.19 -31.84 0.95
C ALA A 219 -17.05 -32.31 2.40
N ARG A 220 -15.85 -32.71 2.83
CA ARG A 220 -15.56 -33.09 4.23
C ARG A 220 -15.68 -31.91 5.19
N LYS A 221 -15.16 -30.75 4.82
CA LYS A 221 -15.28 -29.54 5.65
C LYS A 221 -16.73 -29.12 5.84
N LYS A 222 -17.57 -29.29 4.81
CA LYS A 222 -19.00 -29.01 4.89
C LYS A 222 -19.72 -29.99 5.83
N SER A 223 -19.45 -31.29 5.73
CA SER A 223 -20.09 -32.29 6.60
C SER A 223 -19.64 -32.16 8.07
N GLU A 224 -18.39 -31.78 8.31
CA GLU A 224 -17.90 -31.44 9.66
C GLU A 224 -18.64 -30.23 10.22
N GLN A 225 -18.78 -29.14 9.44
CA GLN A 225 -19.50 -27.95 9.86
C GLN A 225 -20.99 -28.23 10.14
N GLU A 226 -21.66 -29.03 9.32
CA GLU A 226 -23.05 -29.44 9.55
C GLU A 226 -23.20 -30.24 10.86
N SER A 227 -22.18 -31.03 11.24
CA SER A 227 -22.20 -31.76 12.51
C SER A 227 -22.03 -30.82 13.72
N ILE A 228 -21.24 -29.77 13.57
CA ILE A 228 -21.03 -28.73 14.59
C ILE A 228 -22.31 -27.90 14.76
N ASP A 229 -22.95 -27.50 13.67
CA ASP A 229 -24.17 -26.70 13.71
C ASP A 229 -25.30 -27.47 14.43
N LYS A 230 -25.42 -28.79 14.22
CA LYS A 230 -26.34 -29.65 14.97
C LYS A 230 -26.06 -29.66 16.48
N ILE A 231 -24.78 -29.67 16.87
CA ILE A 231 -24.37 -29.60 18.28
C ILE A 231 -24.73 -28.24 18.86
N LEU A 232 -24.48 -27.14 18.14
CA LEU A 232 -24.84 -25.79 18.56
C LEU A 232 -26.35 -25.61 18.71
N ASP A 233 -27.15 -26.18 17.82
CA ASP A 233 -28.62 -26.18 17.93
C ASP A 233 -29.12 -26.96 19.15
N LYS A 234 -28.46 -28.08 19.48
CA LYS A 234 -28.76 -28.87 20.68
C LYS A 234 -28.42 -28.10 21.96
N ILE A 235 -27.28 -27.40 21.99
CA ILE A 235 -26.93 -26.48 23.08
C ILE A 235 -28.02 -25.39 23.23
N LYS A 236 -28.46 -24.80 22.11
CA LYS A 236 -29.46 -23.72 22.11
C LYS A 236 -30.82 -24.17 22.66
N LYS A 237 -31.22 -25.42 22.43
CA LYS A 237 -32.53 -25.96 22.86
C LYS A 237 -32.52 -26.57 24.25
N SER A 238 -31.44 -27.26 24.62
CA SER A 238 -31.41 -28.14 25.80
C SER A 238 -30.25 -27.88 26.74
N GLY A 239 -29.37 -26.92 26.43
CA GLY A 239 -28.23 -26.54 27.26
C GLY A 239 -27.02 -27.46 27.11
N TYR A 240 -25.84 -26.94 27.48
CA TYR A 240 -24.54 -27.59 27.29
C TYR A 240 -24.40 -28.95 28.01
N ASP A 241 -25.09 -29.11 29.14
CA ASP A 241 -24.99 -30.31 29.97
C ASP A 241 -25.59 -31.55 29.29
N THR A 242 -26.43 -31.36 28.26
CA THR A 242 -27.07 -32.45 27.50
C THR A 242 -26.21 -33.02 26.37
N LEU A 243 -25.00 -32.49 26.18
CA LEU A 243 -24.06 -33.00 25.19
C LEU A 243 -23.36 -34.29 25.66
N SER A 244 -23.21 -35.24 24.73
CA SER A 244 -22.43 -36.45 24.97
C SER A 244 -20.94 -36.13 25.12
N ALA A 245 -20.17 -37.06 25.72
CA ALA A 245 -18.73 -36.90 25.87
C ALA A 245 -18.01 -36.71 24.52
N GLU A 246 -18.54 -37.29 23.45
CA GLU A 246 -18.00 -37.16 22.09
C GLU A 246 -18.33 -35.80 21.47
N GLU A 247 -19.55 -35.29 21.66
CA GLU A 247 -19.97 -33.96 21.19
C GLU A 247 -19.16 -32.83 21.87
N LYS A 248 -18.91 -32.97 23.18
CA LYS A 248 -18.06 -32.02 23.94
C LYS A 248 -16.61 -32.01 23.46
N ARG A 249 -16.04 -33.18 23.15
CA ARG A 249 -14.69 -33.29 22.58
C ARG A 249 -14.58 -32.60 21.22
N LYS A 250 -15.56 -32.80 20.34
CA LYS A 250 -15.58 -32.16 19.02
C LYS A 250 -15.60 -30.62 19.09
N LEU A 251 -16.38 -30.03 20.00
CA LEU A 251 -16.37 -28.59 20.23
C LEU A 251 -15.02 -28.08 20.76
N PHE A 252 -14.41 -28.82 21.67
CA PHE A 252 -13.10 -28.46 22.24
C PHE A 252 -12.00 -28.46 21.19
N ASP A 253 -11.98 -29.47 20.33
CA ASP A 253 -10.99 -29.59 19.25
C ASP A 253 -11.15 -28.48 18.21
N GLN A 254 -12.38 -28.07 17.91
CA GLN A 254 -12.65 -26.94 17.02
C GLN A 254 -12.21 -25.59 17.62
N SER A 255 -12.33 -25.39 18.94
CA SER A 255 -11.89 -24.15 19.59
C SER A 255 -10.36 -23.95 19.58
N ARG A 256 -9.57 -24.99 19.27
CA ARG A 256 -8.11 -24.95 19.29
C ARG A 256 -7.47 -24.75 17.91
N ASN A 257 -8.27 -24.73 16.84
CA ASN A 257 -7.86 -24.46 15.45
C ASN A 257 -8.27 -23.06 15.01
#